data_AF-A0A838QD80-F1
#
_entry.id   AF-A0A838QD80-F1
#
_cell.length_a   1.000
_cell.length_b   1.000
_cell.length_c   1.000
_cell.angle_alpha   90.00
_cell.angle_beta   90.00
_cell.angle_gamma   90.00
#
_symmetry.space_group_name_H-M   'P 1'
#
loop_
_entity.id
_entity.type
_entity.pdbx_description
1 polymer ?
#
loop_
_entity_poly.entity_id
_entity_poly.type
_entity_poly.pdbx_seq_one_letter_code
_entity_poly.pdbx_strand_id
1 'polypeptide(L)'
;MKKLLGVFLAVFATVSFARNVYAGGDFEATGASCVASDVAIQADSYLVTAGTVKHKGTNTDLIVLHCAIPQVIDAPTTLELLYQDSTGIAGTDVTVSYMKMHKSTGAVSTISSQSSSCASCTATTGTPLSAGRGIIDTYDPGNYRYYMKVELDRSTSSDTAIFYGATVY
;
A
#
# COMPACT_ATOMS: atom_id res chain seq x y z
N MET A 1 52.45 -31.68 -51.90
CA MET A 1 52.08 -31.81 -50.47
C MET A 1 51.22 -30.61 -50.08
N LYS A 2 49.89 -30.76 -50.01
CA LYS A 2 48.95 -29.68 -49.65
C LYS A 2 48.28 -30.05 -48.33
N LYS A 3 48.54 -29.29 -47.27
CA LYS A 3 47.90 -29.44 -45.96
C LYS A 3 46.57 -28.68 -45.98
N LEU A 4 45.46 -29.41 -45.89
CA LEU A 4 44.12 -28.85 -45.65
C LEU A 4 43.94 -28.73 -44.14
N LEU A 5 44.01 -27.49 -43.64
CA LEU A 5 43.74 -27.14 -42.25
C LEU A 5 42.23 -27.00 -42.08
N GLY A 6 41.58 -28.04 -41.57
CA GLY A 6 40.15 -28.02 -41.25
C GLY A 6 39.91 -27.29 -39.93
N VAL A 7 39.30 -26.11 -40.00
CA VAL A 7 38.85 -25.34 -38.83
C VAL A 7 37.49 -25.89 -38.41
N PHE A 8 37.45 -26.64 -37.30
CA PHE A 8 36.21 -27.04 -36.64
C PHE A 8 35.67 -25.86 -35.84
N LEU A 9 34.60 -25.24 -36.36
CA LEU A 9 33.85 -24.20 -35.65
C LEU A 9 32.88 -24.88 -34.67
N ALA A 10 33.23 -24.94 -33.39
CA ALA A 10 32.34 -25.42 -32.34
C ALA A 10 31.32 -24.32 -31.99
N VAL A 11 30.10 -24.45 -32.49
CA VAL A 11 28.97 -23.59 -32.11
C VAL A 11 28.48 -24.02 -30.73
N PHE A 12 28.96 -23.34 -29.68
CA PHE A 12 28.36 -23.43 -28.35
C PHE A 12 27.03 -22.67 -28.37
N ALA A 13 25.93 -23.39 -28.60
CA ALA A 13 24.60 -22.87 -28.40
C ALA A 13 24.35 -22.72 -26.88
N THR A 14 24.60 -21.52 -26.35
CA THR A 14 24.15 -21.13 -25.01
C THR A 14 22.64 -21.04 -25.02
N VAL A 15 21.97 -22.09 -24.56
CA VAL A 15 20.54 -22.07 -24.27
C VAL A 15 20.35 -21.20 -23.02
N SER A 16 20.16 -19.91 -23.24
CA SER A 16 19.76 -18.98 -22.20
C SER A 16 18.32 -19.29 -21.80
N PHE A 17 18.14 -20.12 -20.77
CA PHE A 17 16.86 -20.20 -20.08
C PHE A 17 16.62 -18.84 -19.42
N ALA A 18 15.85 -17.98 -20.09
CA ALA A 18 15.32 -16.77 -19.48
C ALA A 18 14.45 -17.21 -18.30
N ARG A 19 15.03 -17.22 -17.09
CA ARG A 19 14.23 -17.24 -15.87
C ARG A 19 13.43 -15.95 -15.92
N ASN A 20 12.10 -16.06 -15.94
CA ASN A 20 11.25 -14.94 -15.60
C ASN A 20 11.60 -14.58 -14.14
N VAL A 21 12.55 -13.66 -13.97
CA VAL A 21 12.75 -12.96 -12.71
C VAL A 21 11.58 -12.01 -12.64
N TYR A 22 10.46 -12.52 -12.12
CA TYR A 22 9.44 -11.67 -11.58
C TYR A 22 10.13 -11.01 -10.37
N ALA A 23 10.42 -9.72 -10.48
CA ALA A 23 10.73 -8.95 -9.30
C ALA A 23 9.47 -9.05 -8.43
N GLY A 24 9.52 -9.85 -7.37
CA GLY A 24 8.54 -9.86 -6.31
C GLY A 24 8.34 -8.42 -5.88
N GLY A 25 7.27 -7.81 -6.37
CA GLY A 25 7.16 -6.36 -6.41
C GLY A 25 6.50 -5.86 -5.15
N ASP A 26 7.18 -4.94 -4.48
CA ASP A 26 6.56 -4.02 -3.54
C ASP A 26 5.37 -3.35 -4.23
N PHE A 27 4.27 -3.16 -3.50
CA PHE A 27 3.15 -2.35 -3.99
C PHE A 27 2.98 -1.11 -3.14
N GLU A 28 3.12 0.04 -3.79
CA GLU A 28 2.85 1.35 -3.22
C GLU A 28 1.53 1.89 -3.76
N ALA A 29 0.66 2.36 -2.86
CA ALA A 29 -0.51 3.15 -3.19
C ALA A 29 -0.35 4.56 -2.66
N THR A 30 -0.62 5.56 -3.50
CA THR A 30 -0.75 6.94 -3.06
C THR A 30 -2.19 7.22 -2.68
N GLY A 31 -2.46 8.28 -1.91
CA GLY A 31 -3.83 8.69 -1.60
C GLY A 31 -4.72 8.85 -2.84
N ALA A 32 -4.18 9.39 -3.92
CA ALA A 32 -4.91 9.61 -5.17
C ALA A 32 -5.20 8.33 -5.98
N SER A 33 -4.49 7.22 -5.74
CA SER A 33 -4.76 5.95 -6.42
C SER A 33 -5.82 5.09 -5.72
N CYS A 34 -6.27 5.52 -4.54
CA CYS A 34 -7.30 4.85 -3.76
C CYS A 34 -8.70 5.41 -4.05
N VAL A 35 -9.73 4.60 -3.82
CA VAL A 35 -11.13 4.97 -4.02
C VAL A 35 -11.76 5.30 -2.67
N ALA A 36 -12.38 6.47 -2.53
CA ALA A 36 -13.11 6.83 -1.32
C ALA A 36 -14.39 6.00 -1.15
N SER A 37 -14.79 5.75 0.10
CA SER A 37 -16.05 5.11 0.42
C SER A 37 -17.24 5.97 -0.03
N ASP A 38 -18.38 5.31 -0.22
CA ASP A 38 -19.65 5.97 -0.54
C ASP A 38 -20.04 7.03 0.51
N VAL A 39 -19.83 6.75 1.80
CA VAL A 39 -20.06 7.71 2.89
C VAL A 39 -19.22 8.97 2.72
N ALA A 40 -17.91 8.83 2.46
CA ALA A 40 -17.02 9.98 2.29
C ALA A 40 -17.34 10.78 1.02
N ILE A 41 -17.77 10.11 -0.05
CA ILE A 41 -18.23 10.74 -1.31
C ILE A 41 -19.52 11.53 -1.09
N GLN A 42 -20.52 10.93 -0.44
CA GLN A 42 -21.81 11.57 -0.19
C GLN A 42 -21.68 12.79 0.72
N ALA A 43 -20.77 12.74 1.69
CA ALA A 43 -20.48 13.85 2.61
C ALA A 43 -19.55 14.92 2.01
N ASP A 44 -18.93 14.69 0.85
CA ASP A 44 -17.88 15.54 0.28
C ASP A 44 -16.78 15.86 1.33
N SER A 45 -16.41 14.84 2.13
CA SER A 45 -15.58 15.00 3.32
C SER A 45 -14.09 15.15 3.02
N TYR A 46 -13.66 14.79 1.81
CA TYR A 46 -12.24 14.65 1.45
C TYR A 46 -11.82 15.53 0.29
N LEU A 47 -10.51 15.79 0.21
CA LEU A 47 -9.85 16.49 -0.87
C LEU A 47 -8.64 15.68 -1.33
N VAL A 48 -8.57 15.42 -2.63
CA VAL A 48 -7.40 14.81 -3.28
C VAL A 48 -6.49 15.92 -3.81
N THR A 49 -5.19 15.90 -3.46
CA THR A 49 -4.20 16.89 -3.94
C THR A 49 -2.86 16.25 -4.26
N ALA A 50 -2.36 16.38 -5.49
CA ALA A 50 -0.99 15.98 -5.87
C ALA A 50 -0.53 14.61 -5.33
N GLY A 51 -1.43 13.62 -5.30
CA GLY A 51 -1.13 12.27 -4.79
C GLY A 51 -1.60 12.00 -3.35
N THR A 52 -1.98 13.01 -2.58
CA THR A 52 -2.41 12.86 -1.18
C THR A 52 -3.92 12.99 -1.01
N VAL A 53 -4.42 12.51 0.13
CA VAL A 53 -5.80 12.72 0.57
C VAL A 53 -5.83 13.32 1.97
N LYS A 54 -6.75 14.26 2.19
CA LYS A 54 -7.01 14.91 3.48
C LYS A 54 -8.46 15.34 3.60
N HIS A 55 -8.85 15.81 4.78
CA HIS A 55 -10.16 16.42 5.00
C HIS A 55 -10.37 17.70 4.18
N LYS A 56 -11.59 17.88 3.66
CA LYS A 56 -11.99 19.08 2.92
C LYS A 56 -12.50 20.15 3.88
N GLY A 57 -11.91 21.35 3.83
CA GLY A 57 -12.35 22.49 4.63
C GLY A 57 -12.40 22.17 6.13
N THR A 58 -13.58 22.34 6.74
CA THR A 58 -13.81 22.13 8.17
C THR A 58 -14.39 20.75 8.52
N ASN A 59 -14.52 19.84 7.55
CA ASN A 59 -15.15 18.52 7.76
C ASN A 59 -14.35 17.62 8.70
N THR A 60 -15.00 17.02 9.69
CA THR A 60 -14.39 16.10 10.67
C THR A 60 -14.91 14.67 10.50
N ASP A 61 -15.70 14.41 9.46
CA ASP A 61 -16.23 13.07 9.20
C ASP A 61 -15.10 12.13 8.77
N LEU A 62 -15.15 10.89 9.30
CA LEU A 62 -14.22 9.83 8.94
C LEU A 62 -14.14 9.65 7.42
N ILE A 63 -12.93 9.73 6.88
CA ILE A 63 -12.66 9.41 5.48
C ILE A 63 -12.16 7.97 5.41
N VAL A 64 -12.82 7.13 4.62
CA VAL A 64 -12.36 5.77 4.35
C VAL A 64 -11.95 5.68 2.88
N LEU A 65 -10.76 5.16 2.63
CA LEU A 65 -10.24 4.88 1.28
C LEU A 65 -9.97 3.38 1.12
N HIS A 66 -10.13 2.89 -0.10
CA HIS A 66 -9.84 1.52 -0.51
C HIS A 66 -8.81 1.54 -1.64
N CYS A 67 -7.64 0.96 -1.39
CA CYS A 67 -6.56 0.86 -2.37
C CYS A 67 -6.43 -0.60 -2.81
N ALA A 68 -6.83 -0.91 -4.05
CA ALA A 68 -6.78 -2.27 -4.57
C ALA A 68 -5.32 -2.70 -4.80
N ILE A 69 -4.94 -3.86 -4.26
CA ILE A 69 -3.61 -4.44 -4.47
C ILE A 69 -3.68 -5.39 -5.67
N PRO A 70 -2.81 -5.24 -6.68
CA PRO A 70 -2.80 -6.13 -7.82
C PRO A 70 -2.31 -7.52 -7.40
N GLN A 71 -2.82 -8.58 -8.05
CA GLN A 71 -2.55 -9.96 -7.65
C GLN A 71 -1.12 -10.46 -7.91
N VAL A 72 -0.26 -9.59 -8.43
CA VAL A 72 1.05 -9.94 -8.98
C VAL A 72 2.20 -9.68 -8.00
N ILE A 73 1.90 -9.39 -6.73
CA ILE A 73 2.91 -9.20 -5.70
C ILE A 73 3.24 -10.52 -5.00
N ASP A 74 4.46 -10.60 -4.47
CA ASP A 74 4.88 -11.66 -3.56
C ASP A 74 4.17 -11.52 -2.21
N ALA A 75 4.25 -12.55 -1.37
CA ALA A 75 3.63 -12.54 -0.05
C ALA A 75 4.23 -11.41 0.82
N PRO A 76 3.48 -10.34 1.12
CA PRO A 76 4.06 -9.20 1.80
C PRO A 76 4.30 -9.53 3.26
N THR A 77 5.41 -9.03 3.79
CA THR A 77 5.86 -9.23 5.17
C THR A 77 5.76 -7.97 6.01
N THR A 78 5.65 -6.81 5.37
CA THR A 78 5.62 -5.49 6.00
C THR A 78 4.52 -4.62 5.41
N LEU A 79 3.83 -3.88 6.27
CA LEU A 79 2.92 -2.80 5.93
C LEU A 79 3.55 -1.48 6.39
N GLU A 80 3.77 -0.56 5.46
CA GLU A 80 4.31 0.78 5.74
C GLU A 80 3.26 1.86 5.46
N LEU A 81 3.18 2.85 6.34
CA LEU A 81 2.29 4.01 6.20
C LEU A 81 3.11 5.29 6.05
N LEU A 82 2.83 6.09 5.01
CA LEU A 82 3.35 7.45 4.83
C LEU A 82 2.24 8.48 5.10
N TYR A 83 2.43 9.30 6.14
CA TYR A 83 1.39 10.20 6.64
C TYR A 83 1.94 11.52 7.20
N GLN A 84 1.05 12.49 7.39
CA GLN A 84 1.25 13.64 8.28
C GLN A 84 0.08 13.75 9.25
N ASP A 85 0.40 13.98 10.53
CA ASP A 85 -0.54 14.10 11.64
C ASP A 85 -0.07 15.24 12.55
N SER A 86 -0.97 16.15 12.92
CA SER A 86 -0.65 17.30 13.78
C SER A 86 -0.62 16.99 15.28
N THR A 87 -1.16 15.85 15.70
CA THR A 87 -1.39 15.55 17.11
C THR A 87 -0.72 14.26 17.58
N GLY A 88 -0.62 13.24 16.71
CA GLY A 88 -0.16 11.89 17.06
C GLY A 88 -0.98 11.20 18.13
N ILE A 89 -2.23 11.60 18.33
CA ILE A 89 -3.17 10.96 19.26
C ILE A 89 -4.35 10.35 18.50
N ALA A 90 -4.97 9.33 19.09
CA ALA A 90 -6.18 8.74 18.55
C ALA A 90 -7.29 9.79 18.35
N GLY A 91 -8.03 9.68 17.25
CA GLY A 91 -9.09 10.61 16.87
C GLY A 91 -8.61 11.71 15.92
N THR A 92 -7.30 11.93 15.81
CA THR A 92 -6.70 12.63 14.67
C THR A 92 -5.55 11.79 14.19
N ASP A 93 -5.86 10.73 13.47
CA ASP A 93 -4.86 9.77 13.02
C ASP A 93 -5.17 9.27 11.61
N VAL A 94 -4.11 8.76 10.98
CA VAL A 94 -4.20 8.03 9.72
C VAL A 94 -3.91 6.57 10.05
N THR A 95 -4.87 5.70 9.77
CA THR A 95 -4.76 4.26 9.98
C THR A 95 -4.83 3.54 8.64
N VAL A 96 -3.84 2.73 8.30
CA VAL A 96 -3.89 1.80 7.16
C VAL A 96 -4.01 0.38 7.67
N SER A 97 -4.89 -0.40 7.04
CA SER A 97 -5.09 -1.81 7.32
C SER A 97 -4.90 -2.62 6.05
N TYR A 98 -4.02 -3.61 6.10
CA TYR A 98 -3.90 -4.64 5.06
C TYR A 98 -5.00 -5.68 5.28
N MET A 99 -5.86 -5.84 4.28
CA MET A 99 -7.07 -6.64 4.36
C MET A 99 -7.13 -7.67 3.23
N LYS A 100 -7.89 -8.74 3.47
CA LYS A 100 -8.28 -9.70 2.44
C LYS A 100 -9.77 -9.94 2.44
N MET A 101 -10.30 -10.21 1.25
CA MET A 101 -11.68 -10.60 1.00
C MET A 101 -11.71 -11.96 0.28
N HIS A 102 -12.43 -12.92 0.84
CA HIS A 102 -12.61 -14.24 0.24
C HIS A 102 -13.45 -14.12 -1.04
N LYS A 103 -12.97 -14.63 -2.17
CA LYS A 103 -13.60 -14.43 -3.48
C LYS A 103 -14.99 -15.04 -3.60
N SER A 104 -15.23 -16.20 -2.99
CA SER A 104 -16.52 -16.90 -3.11
C SER A 104 -17.55 -16.50 -2.05
N THR A 105 -17.13 -16.07 -0.86
CA THR A 105 -18.04 -15.77 0.26
C THR A 105 -18.18 -14.28 0.51
N GLY A 106 -17.28 -13.45 -0.03
CA GLY A 106 -17.20 -12.02 0.26
C GLY A 106 -16.73 -11.70 1.68
N ALA A 107 -16.35 -12.71 2.49
CA ALA A 107 -15.92 -12.50 3.86
C ALA A 107 -14.64 -11.67 3.90
N VAL A 108 -14.63 -10.61 4.71
CA VAL A 108 -13.51 -9.67 4.87
C VAL A 108 -12.81 -9.93 6.20
N SER A 109 -11.48 -9.89 6.20
CA SER A 109 -10.67 -9.96 7.41
C SER A 109 -9.48 -9.00 7.34
N THR A 110 -9.17 -8.36 8.46
CA THR A 110 -7.94 -7.58 8.64
C THR A 110 -6.78 -8.53 8.95
N ILE A 111 -5.67 -8.33 8.26
CA ILE A 111 -4.43 -9.10 8.46
C ILE A 111 -3.48 -8.33 9.37
N SER A 112 -3.22 -7.07 9.02
CA SER A 112 -2.34 -6.16 9.76
C SER A 112 -2.88 -4.74 9.67
N SER A 113 -2.48 -3.90 10.61
CA SER A 113 -2.90 -2.50 10.69
C SER A 113 -1.83 -1.65 11.35
N GLN A 114 -1.62 -0.45 10.82
CA GLN A 114 -0.66 0.54 11.28
C GLN A 114 -1.36 1.91 11.37
N SER A 115 -1.14 2.63 12.46
CA SER A 115 -1.69 3.97 12.69
C SER A 115 -0.59 4.99 12.91
N SER A 116 -0.86 6.26 12.59
CA SER A 116 -0.02 7.40 12.97
C SER A 116 0.00 7.64 14.48
N SER A 117 -1.05 7.22 15.20
CA SER A 117 -1.14 7.31 16.66
C SER A 117 -0.36 6.21 17.40
N CYS A 118 0.57 5.53 16.72
CA CYS A 118 1.31 4.43 17.33
C CYS A 118 2.20 4.91 18.48
N ALA A 119 2.36 4.10 19.53
CA ALA A 119 3.10 4.48 20.74
C ALA A 119 4.57 4.89 20.49
N SER A 120 5.15 4.48 19.35
CA SER A 120 6.51 4.83 18.91
C SER A 120 6.55 5.88 17.79
N CYS A 121 5.39 6.38 17.34
CA CYS A 121 5.27 7.36 16.26
C CYS A 121 5.45 8.76 16.87
N THR A 122 6.47 9.49 16.44
CA THR A 122 6.65 10.89 16.87
C THR A 122 5.75 11.78 16.03
N ALA A 123 4.71 12.39 16.63
CA ALA A 123 3.96 13.46 15.99
C ALA A 123 4.93 14.55 15.54
N THR A 124 5.08 14.74 14.23
CA THR A 124 5.95 15.79 13.69
C THR A 124 5.19 16.57 12.64
N THR A 125 4.83 17.80 12.98
CA THR A 125 4.12 18.70 12.08
C THR A 125 4.95 18.98 10.83
N GLY A 126 4.41 18.67 9.64
CA GLY A 126 4.95 19.12 8.36
C GLY A 126 5.93 18.18 7.65
N THR A 127 6.25 17.01 8.21
CA THR A 127 7.10 16.00 7.53
C THR A 127 6.37 14.67 7.41
N PRO A 128 6.34 14.05 6.21
CA PRO A 128 5.87 12.67 6.05
C PRO A 128 6.67 11.71 6.95
N LEU A 129 5.97 10.85 7.68
CA LEU A 129 6.57 9.84 8.56
C LEU A 129 6.25 8.43 8.04
N SER A 130 7.19 7.50 8.23
CA SER A 130 6.99 6.08 7.97
C SER A 130 6.77 5.32 9.28
N ALA A 131 5.80 4.40 9.28
CA ALA A 131 5.66 3.39 10.32
C ALA A 131 5.41 2.03 9.69
N GLY A 132 6.19 1.03 10.11
CA GLY A 132 6.16 -0.33 9.58
C GLY A 132 5.59 -1.34 10.57
N ARG A 133 4.79 -2.30 10.08
CA ARG A 133 4.31 -3.43 10.88
C ARG A 133 4.45 -4.76 10.13
N GLY A 134 4.89 -5.78 10.85
CA GLY A 134 4.93 -7.15 10.34
C GLY A 134 3.54 -7.65 9.91
N ILE A 135 3.53 -8.41 8.83
CA ILE A 135 2.35 -9.11 8.28
C ILE A 135 2.54 -10.60 8.55
N ILE A 136 1.52 -11.22 9.14
CA ILE A 136 1.44 -12.67 9.31
C ILE A 136 0.18 -13.12 8.58
N ASP A 137 0.35 -13.62 7.35
CA ASP A 137 -0.73 -14.15 6.52
C ASP A 137 -0.29 -15.40 5.78
N THR A 138 -1.24 -16.31 5.54
CA THR A 138 -1.10 -17.32 4.48
C THR A 138 -1.54 -16.66 3.18
N TYR A 139 -0.59 -16.02 2.50
CA TYR A 139 -0.86 -15.30 1.25
C TYR A 139 -1.39 -16.27 0.18
N ASP A 140 -2.64 -16.05 -0.23
CA ASP A 140 -3.37 -16.90 -1.16
C ASP A 140 -4.18 -16.03 -2.14
N PRO A 141 -3.53 -15.46 -3.17
CA PRO A 141 -4.20 -14.69 -4.20
C PRO A 141 -5.12 -15.55 -5.08
N GLY A 142 -5.12 -16.88 -4.93
CA GLY A 142 -6.03 -17.82 -5.56
C GLY A 142 -7.43 -17.72 -4.98
N ASN A 143 -7.55 -17.70 -3.64
CA ASN A 143 -8.85 -17.64 -2.93
C ASN A 143 -9.24 -16.24 -2.45
N TYR A 144 -8.30 -15.29 -2.38
CA TYR A 144 -8.57 -13.96 -1.81
C TYR A 144 -8.26 -12.81 -2.78
N ARG A 145 -8.94 -11.67 -2.57
CA ARG A 145 -8.54 -10.35 -3.07
C ARG A 145 -7.94 -9.57 -1.92
N TYR A 146 -6.82 -8.90 -2.18
CA TYR A 146 -6.10 -8.11 -1.20
C TYR A 146 -6.29 -6.63 -1.50
N TYR A 147 -6.38 -5.82 -0.46
CA TYR A 147 -6.49 -4.37 -0.56
C TYR A 147 -6.03 -3.71 0.73
N MET A 148 -5.71 -2.43 0.66
CA MET A 148 -5.52 -1.59 1.85
C MET A 148 -6.79 -0.79 2.11
N LYS A 149 -7.22 -0.75 3.36
CA LYS A 149 -8.23 0.20 3.85
C LYS A 149 -7.50 1.29 4.60
N VAL A 150 -7.72 2.55 4.23
CA VAL A 150 -7.16 3.71 4.91
C VAL A 150 -8.28 4.46 5.59
N GLU A 151 -8.10 4.82 6.84
CA GLU A 151 -9.01 5.59 7.67
C GLU A 151 -8.29 6.87 8.07
N LEU A 152 -8.85 8.03 7.74
CA LEU A 152 -8.36 9.32 8.21
C LEU A 152 -9.41 9.87 9.16
N ASP A 153 -9.02 10.00 10.43
CA ASP A 153 -9.85 10.62 11.46
C ASP A 153 -9.33 12.03 11.75
N ARG A 154 -10.23 12.89 12.21
CA ARG A 154 -9.92 14.27 12.59
C ARG A 154 -10.88 14.77 13.67
N SER A 155 -10.35 14.97 14.87
CA SER A 155 -11.09 15.41 16.06
C SER A 155 -11.64 16.83 15.90
N THR A 156 -10.85 17.76 15.35
CA THR A 156 -11.24 19.16 15.16
C THR A 156 -10.82 19.70 13.80
N SER A 157 -11.49 20.76 13.32
CA SER A 157 -11.16 21.36 12.02
C SER A 157 -9.76 21.98 11.94
N SER A 158 -9.13 22.27 13.08
CA SER A 158 -7.74 22.76 13.16
C SER A 158 -6.71 21.64 13.06
N ASP A 159 -7.10 20.40 13.31
CA ASP A 159 -6.20 19.27 13.23
C ASP A 159 -5.93 18.89 11.77
N THR A 160 -4.80 18.23 11.54
CA THR A 160 -4.34 17.80 10.23
C THR A 160 -4.07 16.31 10.26
N ALA A 161 -4.80 15.56 9.44
CA ALA A 161 -4.51 14.17 9.09
C ALA A 161 -4.44 14.09 7.56
N ILE A 162 -3.26 13.77 7.04
CA ILE A 162 -2.99 13.68 5.60
C ILE A 162 -2.39 12.31 5.31
N PHE A 163 -3.04 11.57 4.40
CA PHE A 163 -2.53 10.33 3.87
C PHE A 163 -1.74 10.62 2.58
N TYR A 164 -0.46 10.26 2.58
CA TYR A 164 0.40 10.36 1.40
C TYR A 164 0.40 9.07 0.61
N GLY A 165 0.59 7.95 1.30
CA GLY A 165 0.61 6.64 0.68
C GLY A 165 0.85 5.52 1.68
N ALA A 166 0.78 4.29 1.19
CA ALA A 166 1.09 3.10 1.95
C ALA A 166 1.75 2.06 1.04
N THR A 167 2.66 1.28 1.60
CA THR A 167 3.42 0.26 0.87
C THR A 167 3.26 -1.09 1.54
N VAL A 168 3.14 -2.15 0.75
CA VAL A 168 3.24 -3.54 1.20
C VAL A 168 4.36 -4.24 0.45
N TYR A 169 5.24 -4.93 1.18
CA TYR A 169 6.41 -5.65 0.64
C TYR A 169 6.85 -6.79 1.55
#